data_AF-A0A7W0UBU7-F1
#
_entry.id   AF-A0A7W0UBU7-F1
#
_cell.length_a   1.000
_cell.length_b   1.000
_cell.length_c   1.000
_cell.angle_alpha   90.00
_cell.angle_beta   90.00
_cell.angle_gamma   90.00
#
_symmetry.space_group_name_H-M   'P 1'
#
loop_
_entity.id
_entity.type
_entity.pdbx_description
1 polymer ?
#
loop_
_entity_poly.entity_id
_entity_poly.type
_entity_poly.pdbx_seq_one_letter_code
_entity_poly.pdbx_strand_id
1 'polypeptide(L)'
;MHGEPQGLEEDELHDALIFKLEPTLDEDVAYGVRLLVDVAERSLSDSPFLDPTTAVQAIDRLHDILRQLARRPFPDGRHHDSTGAVRLTVPAMTWDASVRLAFDEIRMAGAGSRSPAG
;
A
#
# COMPACT_ATOMS: atom_id res chain seq x y z
N MET A 1 5.15 -26.30 15.22
CA MET A 1 6.23 -27.03 14.51
C MET A 1 7.36 -26.03 14.29
N HIS A 2 8.27 -25.94 15.27
CA HIS A 2 9.49 -25.14 15.16
C HIS A 2 10.58 -26.07 14.64
N GLY A 3 10.95 -25.93 13.37
CA GLY A 3 12.17 -26.51 12.86
C GLY A 3 13.32 -25.59 13.25
N GLU A 4 14.32 -26.15 13.93
CA GLU A 4 15.62 -25.51 14.18
C GLU A 4 16.16 -24.91 12.86
N PRO A 5 16.56 -23.63 12.83
CA PRO A 5 17.10 -22.99 11.64
C PRO A 5 18.49 -23.56 11.38
N GLN A 6 18.57 -24.63 10.59
CA GLN A 6 19.84 -25.12 10.09
C GLN A 6 20.40 -24.12 9.07
N GLY A 7 21.29 -23.25 9.55
CA GLY A 7 22.43 -22.70 8.80
C GLY A 7 22.11 -21.72 7.67
N LEU A 8 21.44 -20.60 7.98
CA LEU A 8 21.67 -19.38 7.18
C LEU A 8 22.74 -18.60 7.93
N GLU A 9 23.93 -18.43 7.35
CA GLU A 9 24.93 -17.50 7.88
C GLU A 9 24.29 -16.10 7.87
N GLU A 10 24.28 -15.45 9.04
CA GLU A 10 23.61 -14.16 9.24
C GLU A 10 24.10 -13.10 8.25
N ASP A 11 25.39 -13.16 7.89
CA ASP A 11 26.01 -12.30 6.90
C ASP A 11 25.48 -12.55 5.47
N GLU A 12 25.28 -13.81 5.09
CA GLU A 12 24.74 -14.17 3.76
C GLU A 12 23.26 -13.75 3.63
N LEU A 13 22.49 -13.83 4.72
CA LEU A 13 21.14 -13.30 4.77
C LEU A 13 21.14 -11.77 4.67
N HIS A 14 22.07 -11.09 5.33
CA HIS A 14 22.15 -9.64 5.33
C HIS A 14 22.54 -9.08 3.95
N ASP A 15 23.42 -9.76 3.21
CA ASP A 15 23.79 -9.40 1.84
C ASP A 15 22.65 -9.64 0.82
N ALA A 16 21.74 -10.56 1.12
CA ALA A 16 20.56 -10.83 0.29
C ALA A 16 19.42 -9.82 0.51
N LEU A 17 19.51 -8.96 1.52
CA LEU A 17 18.49 -7.97 1.86
C LEU A 17 18.86 -6.59 1.30
N ILE A 18 18.03 -6.09 0.38
CA ILE A 18 18.15 -4.71 -0.12
C ILE A 18 17.36 -3.79 0.82
N PHE A 19 18.07 -3.02 1.64
CA PHE A 19 17.48 -1.92 2.41
C PHE A 19 17.67 -0.60 1.64
N LYS A 20 16.57 0.13 1.43
CA LYS A 20 16.60 1.50 0.89
C LYS A 20 16.04 2.47 1.92
N LEU A 21 16.61 3.68 1.94
CA LEU A 21 16.24 4.71 2.90
C LEU A 21 14.89 5.37 2.52
N GLU A 22 14.55 5.40 1.23
CA GLU A 22 13.29 5.94 0.71
C GLU A 22 12.51 4.92 -0.15
N PRO A 23 11.17 4.86 -0.04
CA PRO A 23 10.34 4.13 -0.98
C PRO A 23 10.43 4.73 -2.38
N THR A 24 10.55 3.88 -3.40
CA THR A 24 10.48 4.30 -4.81
C THR A 24 9.18 3.80 -5.43
N LEU A 25 8.62 4.57 -6.38
CA LEU A 25 7.36 4.19 -7.05
C LEU A 25 7.47 2.88 -7.83
N ASP A 26 8.66 2.54 -8.31
CA ASP A 26 8.91 1.32 -9.09
C ASP A 26 8.93 0.06 -8.21
N GLU A 27 9.17 0.22 -6.91
CA GLU A 27 9.38 -0.90 -5.97
C GLU A 27 8.31 -0.94 -4.86
N ASP A 28 7.60 0.16 -4.62
CA ASP A 28 6.54 0.26 -3.62
C ASP A 28 5.27 0.90 -4.20
N VAL A 29 4.36 0.05 -4.67
CA VAL A 29 3.03 0.47 -5.14
C VAL A 29 2.21 1.12 -4.02
N ALA A 30 2.39 0.69 -2.76
CA ALA A 30 1.67 1.26 -1.62
C ALA A 30 2.09 2.71 -1.35
N TYR A 31 3.36 3.05 -1.62
CA TYR A 31 3.83 4.42 -1.58
C TYR A 31 3.15 5.29 -2.64
N GLY A 32 3.02 4.82 -3.88
CA GLY A 32 2.28 5.54 -4.93
C GLY A 32 0.81 5.77 -4.59
N VAL A 33 0.16 4.78 -3.96
CA VAL A 33 -1.21 4.90 -3.44
C VAL A 33 -1.29 6.00 -2.37
N ARG A 34 -0.37 6.00 -1.40
CA ARG A 34 -0.32 7.02 -0.33
C ARG A 34 -0.19 8.45 -0.88
N LEU A 35 0.66 8.64 -1.90
CA LEU A 35 0.78 9.97 -2.53
C LEU A 35 -0.53 10.45 -3.15
N LEU A 36 -1.31 9.57 -3.78
CA LEU A 36 -2.62 9.92 -4.33
C LEU A 36 -3.66 10.20 -3.24
N VAL A 37 -3.61 9.45 -2.13
CA VAL A 37 -4.44 9.69 -0.95
C VAL A 37 -4.14 11.07 -0.36
N ASP A 38 -2.87 11.43 -0.16
CA ASP A 38 -2.46 12.74 0.33
C ASP A 38 -2.96 13.88 -0.57
N VAL A 39 -2.92 13.69 -1.89
CA VAL A 39 -3.44 14.66 -2.86
C VAL A 39 -4.95 14.83 -2.70
N ALA A 40 -5.69 13.72 -2.62
CA ALA A 40 -7.13 13.74 -2.42
C ALA A 40 -7.50 14.40 -1.08
N GLU A 41 -6.87 13.99 0.03
CA GLU A 41 -7.11 14.57 1.35
C GLU A 41 -6.85 16.07 1.39
N ARG A 42 -5.70 16.53 0.86
CA ARG A 42 -5.39 17.97 0.81
C ARG A 42 -6.41 18.73 -0.02
N SER A 43 -6.86 18.17 -1.13
CA SER A 43 -7.87 18.80 -1.99
C SER A 43 -9.27 18.86 -1.34
N LEU A 44 -9.54 17.97 -0.37
CA LEU A 44 -10.77 17.90 0.41
C LEU A 44 -10.69 18.58 1.79
N SER A 45 -9.50 19.00 2.22
CA SER A 45 -9.30 19.67 3.51
C SER A 45 -10.01 21.02 3.57
N ASP A 46 -10.56 21.36 4.73
CA ASP A 46 -11.29 22.62 4.94
C ASP A 46 -10.38 23.82 4.65
N SER A 47 -10.61 24.43 3.47
CA SER A 47 -9.83 25.52 2.91
C SER A 47 -10.72 26.36 2.00
N PRO A 48 -10.50 27.69 1.90
CA PRO A 48 -11.16 28.54 0.92
C PRO A 48 -10.94 28.10 -0.54
N PHE A 49 -9.96 27.24 -0.79
CA PHE A 49 -9.55 26.75 -2.11
C PHE A 49 -9.72 25.23 -2.25
N LEU A 50 -10.70 24.64 -1.56
CA LEU A 50 -11.09 23.24 -1.74
C LEU A 50 -11.27 22.93 -3.23
N ASP A 51 -10.65 21.85 -3.71
CA ASP A 51 -10.74 21.42 -5.10
C ASP A 51 -11.28 19.99 -5.21
N PRO A 52 -12.62 19.83 -5.20
CA PRO A 52 -13.24 18.51 -5.34
C PRO A 52 -12.94 17.85 -6.70
N THR A 53 -12.56 18.62 -7.73
CA THR A 53 -12.20 18.05 -9.03
C THR A 53 -10.88 17.29 -8.92
N THR A 54 -9.88 17.86 -8.24
CA THR A 54 -8.62 17.17 -7.93
C THR A 54 -8.85 15.92 -7.09
N ALA A 55 -9.75 15.97 -6.10
CA ALA A 55 -10.12 14.79 -5.30
C ALA A 55 -10.66 13.65 -6.17
N VAL A 56 -11.60 13.96 -7.07
CA VAL A 56 -12.19 12.98 -7.99
C VAL A 56 -11.12 12.40 -8.92
N GLN A 57 -10.22 13.23 -9.46
CA GLN A 57 -9.14 12.74 -10.31
C GLN A 57 -8.19 11.80 -9.58
N ALA A 58 -7.84 12.09 -8.33
CA ALA A 58 -7.02 11.20 -7.51
C ALA A 58 -7.74 9.87 -7.23
N ILE A 59 -9.04 9.91 -6.89
CA ILE A 59 -9.88 8.72 -6.70
C ILE A 59 -9.95 7.87 -7.97
N ASP A 60 -10.09 8.48 -9.15
CA ASP A 60 -10.10 7.75 -10.42
C ASP A 60 -8.77 7.02 -10.66
N ARG A 61 -7.63 7.65 -10.34
CA ARG A 61 -6.32 7.00 -10.45
C ARG A 61 -6.16 5.85 -9.46
N LEU A 62 -6.64 6.01 -8.22
CA LEU A 62 -6.68 4.95 -7.22
C LEU A 62 -7.54 3.77 -7.69
N HIS A 63 -8.69 4.05 -8.30
CA HIS A 63 -9.55 3.03 -8.90
C HIS A 63 -8.82 2.26 -10.00
N ASP A 64 -8.14 2.95 -10.92
CA ASP A 64 -7.39 2.31 -12.01
C ASP A 64 -6.25 1.42 -11.50
N ILE A 65 -5.55 1.83 -10.43
CA ILE A 65 -4.52 1.01 -9.78
C ILE A 65 -5.15 -0.25 -9.19
N LEU A 66 -6.23 -0.12 -8.40
CA LEU A 66 -6.91 -1.25 -7.79
C LEU A 66 -7.49 -2.22 -8.83
N ARG A 67 -8.02 -1.71 -9.94
CA ARG A 67 -8.51 -2.52 -11.06
C ARG A 67 -7.41 -3.39 -11.67
N GLN A 68 -6.18 -2.86 -11.75
CA GLN A 68 -5.04 -3.62 -12.23
C GLN A 68 -4.56 -4.65 -11.19
N LEU A 69 -4.53 -4.28 -9.91
CA LEU A 69 -4.15 -5.17 -8.82
C LEU A 69 -5.13 -6.34 -8.64
N ALA A 70 -6.44 -6.09 -8.75
CA ALA A 70 -7.49 -7.11 -8.61
C ALA A 70 -7.35 -8.28 -9.59
N ARG A 71 -6.65 -8.08 -10.70
CA ARG A 71 -6.42 -9.10 -11.73
C ARG A 71 -5.16 -9.94 -11.49
N ARG A 72 -4.36 -9.60 -10.48
CA ARG A 72 -3.10 -10.28 -10.15
C ARG A 72 -3.33 -11.23 -8.97
N PRO A 73 -2.63 -12.37 -8.93
CA PRO A 73 -2.57 -13.16 -7.71
C PRO A 73 -1.91 -12.32 -6.60
N PHE A 74 -2.56 -12.23 -5.45
CA PHE A 74 -1.97 -11.58 -4.28
C PHE A 74 -0.99 -12.53 -3.61
N PRO A 75 0.23 -12.07 -3.29
CA PRO A 75 1.21 -12.90 -2.61
C PRO A 75 0.72 -13.27 -1.20
N ASP A 76 0.97 -14.50 -0.78
CA ASP A 76 0.69 -14.98 0.58
C ASP A 76 1.83 -14.67 1.56
N GLY A 77 2.88 -14.01 1.08
CA GLY A 77 4.06 -13.63 1.85
C GLY A 77 5.03 -14.77 2.14
N ARG A 78 4.81 -15.98 1.58
CA ARG A 78 5.66 -17.15 1.83
C ARG A 78 6.61 -17.37 0.66
N HIS A 79 7.89 -17.50 0.99
CA HIS A 79 8.95 -17.83 0.05
C HIS A 79 9.47 -19.23 0.34
N HIS A 80 9.55 -20.05 -0.71
CA HIS A 80 9.90 -21.46 -0.63
C HIS A 80 11.30 -21.69 -1.24
N ASP A 81 12.04 -22.66 -0.71
CA ASP A 81 13.26 -23.15 -1.36
C ASP A 81 12.97 -24.09 -2.55
N SER A 82 14.04 -24.62 -3.16
CA SER A 82 13.95 -25.58 -4.27
C SER A 82 13.28 -26.91 -3.91
N THR A 83 13.12 -27.22 -2.63
CA THR A 83 12.44 -28.42 -2.13
C THR A 83 10.98 -28.16 -1.75
N GLY A 84 10.52 -26.90 -1.83
CA GLY A 84 9.16 -26.50 -1.47
C GLY A 84 8.97 -26.18 0.01
N ALA A 85 10.03 -26.19 0.82
CA ALA A 85 9.95 -25.80 2.22
C ALA A 85 9.90 -24.28 2.37
N VAL A 86 8.98 -23.75 3.19
CA VAL A 86 8.91 -22.31 3.49
C VAL A 86 10.17 -21.90 4.24
N ARG A 87 10.92 -20.93 3.69
CA ARG A 87 12.16 -20.39 4.28
C ARG A 87 12.02 -18.98 4.82
N LEU A 88 11.09 -18.20 4.27
CA LEU A 88 10.85 -16.82 4.68
C LEU A 88 9.35 -16.53 4.63
N THR A 89 8.84 -15.88 5.68
CA THR A 89 7.49 -15.32 5.69
C THR A 89 7.61 -13.82 5.93
N VAL A 90 7.13 -13.02 4.99
CA VAL A 90 7.09 -11.55 5.09
C VAL A 90 5.65 -11.07 5.14
N PRO A 91 5.37 -9.91 5.78
CA PRO A 91 4.07 -9.26 5.63
C PRO A 91 3.79 -9.00 4.15
N ALA A 92 2.69 -9.55 3.64
CA ALA A 92 2.22 -9.30 2.29
C ALA A 92 1.02 -8.35 2.32
N MET A 93 1.02 -7.41 1.38
CA MET A 93 -0.15 -6.58 1.14
C MET A 93 -1.31 -7.47 0.68
N THR A 94 -2.45 -7.39 1.36
CA THR A 94 -3.68 -8.08 0.95
C THR A 94 -4.55 -7.19 0.07
N TRP A 95 -5.51 -7.77 -0.63
CA TRP A 95 -6.51 -7.01 -1.37
C TRP A 95 -7.26 -6.03 -0.44
N ASP A 96 -7.76 -6.52 0.69
CA ASP A 96 -8.52 -5.68 1.62
C ASP A 96 -7.66 -4.57 2.22
N ALA A 97 -6.38 -4.84 2.51
CA ALA A 97 -5.44 -3.82 2.95
C ALA A 97 -5.20 -2.77 1.86
N SER A 98 -5.14 -3.18 0.59
CA SER A 98 -4.98 -2.25 -0.55
C SER A 98 -6.19 -1.33 -0.71
N VAL A 99 -7.41 -1.89 -0.58
CA VAL A 99 -8.66 -1.11 -0.66
C VAL A 99 -8.77 -0.12 0.50
N ARG A 100 -8.47 -0.57 1.73
CA ARG A 100 -8.46 0.31 2.91
C ARG A 100 -7.44 1.44 2.77
N LEU A 101 -6.22 1.11 2.36
CA LEU A 101 -5.16 2.09 2.12
C LEU A 101 -5.60 3.17 1.11
N ALA A 102 -6.34 2.80 0.07
CA ALA A 102 -6.76 3.73 -0.97
C ALA A 102 -7.89 4.68 -0.56
N PHE A 103 -8.78 4.31 0.38
CA PHE A 103 -10.05 5.02 0.54
C PHE A 103 -10.45 5.40 1.97
N ASP A 104 -9.89 4.78 3.00
CA ASP A 104 -10.36 5.02 4.38
C ASP A 104 -10.14 6.49 4.80
N GLU A 105 -8.95 7.02 4.54
CA GLU A 105 -8.55 8.40 4.85
C GLU A 105 -9.37 9.43 4.05
N ILE A 106 -9.45 9.26 2.73
CA ILE A 106 -10.28 10.11 1.84
C ILE A 106 -11.74 10.16 2.29
N ARG A 107 -12.32 9.00 2.68
CA ARG A 107 -13.70 8.92 3.16
C ARG A 107 -13.89 9.70 4.46
N MET A 108 -12.90 9.66 5.37
CA MET A 108 -12.94 10.40 6.62
C MET A 108 -12.83 11.91 6.37
N ALA A 109 -11.91 12.34 5.49
CA ALA A 109 -11.76 13.75 5.10
C ALA A 109 -13.05 14.31 4.47
N GLY A 110 -13.67 13.58 3.54
CA GLY A 110 -14.93 13.97 2.91
C GLY A 110 -16.16 13.95 3.83
N ALA A 111 -16.11 13.23 4.95
CA ALA A 111 -17.20 13.25 5.94
C ALA A 111 -17.18 14.53 6.80
N GLY A 112 -15.99 15.12 7.02
CA GLY A 112 -15.81 16.35 7.79
C GLY A 112 -16.20 17.63 7.03
N SER A 113 -16.05 17.64 5.71
CA SER A 113 -16.34 18.82 4.85
C SER A 113 -17.84 19.10 4.62
N ARG A 114 -18.73 18.29 5.21
CA ARG A 114 -20.17 18.53 5.18
C ARG A 114 -20.52 19.62 6.20
N SER A 115 -20.45 20.88 5.78
CA SER A 115 -20.97 22.02 6.53
C SER A 115 -22.44 21.76 6.95
N PRO A 116 -22.84 21.93 8.22
CA PRO A 116 -24.25 21.95 8.57
C PRO A 116 -24.86 23.16 7.88
N ALA A 117 -25.78 22.91 6.95
CA ALA A 117 -26.54 23.94 6.26
C ALA A 117 -27.09 24.95 7.29
N GLY A 118 -26.72 26.22 7.12
CA GLY A 118 -27.38 27.36 7.75
C GLY A 118 -28.60 27.79 6.95
#